data_AF-A0A9P7C0M6-F1
#
_entry.id   AF-A0A9P7C0M6-F1
#
_cell.length_a   1.000
_cell.length_b   1.000
_cell.length_c   1.000
_cell.angle_alpha   90.00
_cell.angle_beta   90.00
_cell.angle_gamma   90.00
#
_symmetry.space_group_name_H-M   'P 1'
#
loop_
_entity.id
_entity.type
_entity.pdbx_description
1 polymer ?
#
loop_
_entity_poly.entity_id
_entity_poly.type
_entity_poly.pdbx_seq_one_letter_code
_entity_poly.pdbx_strand_id
1 'polypeptide(L)' 'MVLELRDRAAQFGAGGALPTGSGPAPADPLSDATVALQQLGYKPAEAARLARDAFNEGDEVATVIRKALQSARR' A
#
# COMPACT_ATOMS: atom_id res chain seq x y z
N MET A 1 17.76 -23.64 4.64
CA MET A 1 18.01 -22.20 4.87
C MET A 1 16.67 -21.50 5.12
N VAL A 2 16.06 -21.77 6.28
CA VAL A 2 14.68 -21.29 6.63
C VAL A 2 14.73 -19.93 7.37
N LEU A 3 15.94 -19.44 7.63
CA LEU A 3 16.18 -18.22 8.43
C LEU A 3 15.74 -16.95 7.70
N GLU A 4 15.92 -16.87 6.38
CA GLU A 4 15.58 -15.68 5.58
C GLU A 4 14.06 -15.44 5.48
N LEU A 5 13.26 -16.51 5.57
CA LEU A 5 11.79 -16.42 5.52
C LEU A 5 11.21 -15.96 6.86
N ARG A 6 11.86 -16.31 7.97
CA ARG A 6 11.43 -15.95 9.33
C ARG A 6 11.69 -14.47 9.63
N ASP A 7 12.78 -13.92 9.10
CA ASP A 7 13.09 -12.50 9.20
C ASP A 7 12.07 -11.64 8.41
N ARG A 8 11.71 -12.08 7.21
CA ARG A 8 10.62 -11.47 6.43
C ARG A 8 9.26 -11.57 7.14
N ALA A 9 8.96 -12.71 7.76
CA ALA A 9 7.72 -12.91 8.51
C ALA A 9 7.65 -12.08 9.81
N ALA A 10 8.77 -11.84 10.47
CA ALA A 10 8.84 -10.96 11.63
C ALA A 10 8.52 -9.50 11.25
N GLN A 11 8.95 -9.06 10.06
CA GLN A 11 8.57 -7.76 9.50
C GLN A 11 7.05 -7.68 9.19
N PHE A 12 6.43 -8.78 8.78
CA PHE A 12 4.98 -8.86 8.54
C PHE A 12 4.14 -8.97 9.84
N GLY A 13 4.73 -9.38 10.96
CA GLY A 13 4.02 -9.60 12.22
C GLY A 13 3.83 -8.37 13.11
N ALA A 14 4.49 -7.25 12.82
CA ALA A 14 4.57 -6.11 13.74
C ALA A 14 3.69 -4.90 13.40
N GLY A 15 2.85 -4.93 12.36
CA GLY A 15 2.11 -3.73 11.94
C GLY A 15 0.78 -3.95 11.23
N GLY A 16 0.23 -5.16 11.26
CA GLY A 16 -1.02 -5.50 10.57
C GLY A 16 -2.28 -5.04 11.30
N ALA A 17 -2.43 -3.75 11.58
CA ALA A 17 -3.76 -3.20 11.80
C ALA A 17 -4.43 -3.11 10.42
N LEU A 18 -5.19 -4.15 10.06
CA LEU A 18 -6.22 -4.02 9.02
C LEU A 18 -7.10 -2.85 9.43
N PRO A 19 -7.38 -1.86 8.55
CA PRO A 19 -8.26 -0.76 8.91
C PRO A 19 -9.68 -1.31 9.07
N THR A 20 -10.02 -1.74 10.28
CA THR A 20 -11.39 -1.89 10.73
C THR A 20 -11.95 -0.48 10.86
N GLY A 21 -12.77 -0.09 9.90
CA GLY A 21 -13.26 1.30 9.76
C GLY A 21 -13.66 1.93 11.09
N SER A 22 -13.19 3.15 11.32
CA SER A 22 -13.54 3.97 12.48
C SER A 22 -13.30 5.45 12.18
N GLY A 23 -14.28 6.11 11.54
CA GLY A 23 -14.40 7.57 11.46
C GLY A 23 -13.33 8.32 10.62
N PRO A 24 -13.59 9.58 10.22
CA PRO A 24 -12.68 10.33 9.37
C PRO A 24 -11.53 10.88 10.23
N ALA A 25 -10.53 10.02 10.50
CA ALA A 25 -9.17 10.54 10.57
C ALA A 25 -8.84 11.18 9.20
N PRO A 26 -7.98 12.20 9.12
CA PRO A 26 -7.46 12.64 7.83
C PRO A 26 -6.75 11.45 7.19
N ALA A 27 -7.48 10.71 6.36
CA ALA A 27 -6.95 9.60 5.60
C ALA A 27 -5.98 10.22 4.61
N ASP A 28 -4.69 9.88 4.73
CA ASP A 28 -3.72 10.23 3.72
C ASP A 28 -3.89 9.23 2.57
N PRO A 29 -4.53 9.62 1.46
CA PRO A 29 -4.93 8.65 0.45
C PRO A 29 -3.72 8.01 -0.24
N LEU A 30 -2.59 8.72 -0.24
CA LEU A 30 -1.33 8.26 -0.78
C LEU A 30 -0.71 7.17 0.10
N SER A 31 -0.67 7.40 1.42
CA SER A 31 -0.14 6.41 2.37
C SER A 31 -0.98 5.15 2.39
N ASP A 32 -2.31 5.29 2.43
CA ASP A 32 -3.23 4.15 2.43
C ASP A 32 -3.12 3.33 1.13
N ALA A 33 -3.05 4.00 -0.02
CA ALA A 33 -2.85 3.33 -1.30
C ALA A 33 -1.49 2.60 -1.37
N THR A 34 -0.44 3.19 -0.79
CA THR A 34 0.89 2.57 -0.74
C THR A 34 0.87 1.27 0.07
N VAL A 35 0.22 1.27 1.24
CA VAL A 35 0.06 0.07 2.07
C VAL A 35 -0.77 -0.99 1.35
N ALA A 36 -1.87 -0.59 0.71
CA ALA A 36 -2.71 -1.51 -0.05
C ALA A 36 -1.95 -2.20 -1.20
N LEU A 37 -1.13 -1.45 -1.95
CA LEU A 37 -0.29 -2.03 -3.02
C LEU A 37 0.73 -3.03 -2.48
N GLN A 38 1.33 -2.78 -1.30
CA GLN A 38 2.23 -3.75 -0.66
C GLN A 38 1.50 -5.05 -0.28
N GLN A 39 0.27 -4.95 0.22
CA GLN A 39 -0.59 -6.11 0.54
C GLN A 39 -0.97 -6.92 -0.71
N LEU A 40 -1.03 -6.27 -1.87
CA LEU A 40 -1.23 -6.94 -3.18
C LEU A 40 0.05 -7.61 -3.71
N GLY A 41 1.19 -7.46 -3.04
CA GLY A 41 2.46 -8.11 -3.37
C GLY A 41 3.47 -7.23 -4.10
N TYR A 42 3.21 -5.93 -4.27
CA TYR A 42 4.19 -4.99 -4.81
C TYR A 42 5.32 -4.74 -3.80
N LYS A 43 6.55 -4.57 -4.28
CA LYS A 43 7.70 -4.22 -3.43
C LYS A 43 7.48 -2.83 -2.80
N PRO A 44 7.89 -2.58 -1.54
CA PRO A 44 7.63 -1.29 -0.88
C PRO A 44 8.04 -0.04 -1.68
N ALA A 45 9.23 -0.07 -2.29
CA ALA A 45 9.71 1.03 -3.13
C ALA A 45 8.88 1.21 -4.42
N GLU A 46 8.42 0.12 -5.00
CA GLU A 46 7.58 0.13 -6.20
C GLU A 46 6.16 0.59 -5.88
N ALA A 47 5.58 0.10 -4.78
CA ALA A 47 4.27 0.52 -4.28
C ALA A 47 4.24 2.03 -4.01
N ALA A 48 5.25 2.57 -3.32
CA ALA A 48 5.35 4.00 -3.04
C ALA A 48 5.47 4.82 -4.33
N ARG A 49 6.26 4.36 -5.30
CA ARG A 49 6.38 5.01 -6.60
C ARG A 49 5.07 4.99 -7.37
N LEU A 50 4.43 3.83 -7.50
CA LEU A 50 3.18 3.67 -8.23
C LEU A 50 2.02 4.48 -7.61
N ALA A 51 1.91 4.49 -6.29
CA ALA A 51 0.91 5.30 -5.59
C ALA A 51 1.15 6.79 -5.81
N ARG A 52 2.41 7.25 -5.73
CA ARG A 52 2.77 8.65 -5.95
C ARG A 52 2.53 9.10 -7.39
N ASP A 53 2.90 8.27 -8.35
CA ASP A 53 2.69 8.54 -9.79
C ASP A 53 1.19 8.54 -10.15
N ALA A 54 0.35 7.86 -9.36
CA ALA A 54 -1.09 7.73 -9.56
C ALA A 54 -1.95 8.73 -8.77
N PHE A 55 -1.37 9.39 -7.76
CA PHE A 55 -2.07 10.27 -6.83
C PHE A 55 -2.26 11.67 -7.43
N ASN A 56 -3.49 12.17 -7.35
CA ASN A 56 -3.80 13.58 -7.52
C ASN A 56 -4.51 14.13 -6.27
N GLU A 57 -4.36 15.43 -6.01
CA GLU A 57 -5.04 16.07 -4.89
C GLU A 57 -6.57 15.93 -4.99
N GLY A 58 -7.20 15.52 -3.89
CA GLY A 58 -8.63 15.19 -3.85
C GLY A 58 -9.00 13.79 -4.35
N ASP A 59 -8.04 12.97 -4.78
CA ASP A 59 -8.32 11.57 -5.10
C ASP A 59 -8.58 10.75 -3.83
N GLU A 60 -9.65 9.97 -3.88
CA GLU A 60 -9.93 8.91 -2.92
C GLU A 60 -8.91 7.76 -3.04
N VAL A 61 -8.64 7.07 -1.92
CA VAL A 61 -7.72 5.92 -1.83
C VAL A 61 -7.97 4.90 -2.95
N ALA A 62 -9.24 4.52 -3.15
CA ALA A 62 -9.62 3.52 -4.15
C ALA A 62 -9.32 3.98 -5.60
N THR A 63 -9.36 5.29 -5.85
CA THR A 63 -9.02 5.88 -7.16
C THR A 63 -7.52 5.77 -7.41
N VAL A 64 -6.69 6.11 -6.41
CA VAL A 64 -5.22 6.01 -6.47
C VAL A 64 -4.79 4.56 -6.73
N ILE A 65 -5.32 3.60 -5.96
CA ILE A 65 -5.01 2.17 -6.14
C ILE A 65 -5.34 1.71 -7.57
N ARG A 66 -6.51 2.09 -8.10
CA ARG A 66 -6.94 1.69 -9.45
C ARG A 66 -6.01 2.25 -10.52
N LYS A 67 -5.66 3.54 -10.45
CA LYS A 67 -4.73 4.21 -11.36
C LYS A 67 -3.32 3.59 -11.30
N ALA A 68 -2.84 3.27 -10.09
CA ALA A 68 -1.54 2.63 -9.86
C ALA A 68 -1.48 1.24 -10.51
N LEU A 69 -2.51 0.40 -10.31
CA LEU A 69 -2.59 -0.93 -10.91
C LEU A 69 -2.68 -0.87 -12.44
N GLN A 70 -3.43 0.07 -13.00
CA GLN A 70 -3.47 0.28 -14.45
C GLN A 70 -2.09 0.69 -15.00
N SER A 71 -1.38 1.55 -14.27
CA SER A 71 -0.04 2.02 -14.62
C SER A 71 1.06 0.97 -14.49
N ALA A 72 0.83 -0.12 -13.77
CA ALA A 72 1.77 -1.23 -13.64
C ALA A 72 1.64 -2.30 -14.75
N ARG A 73 0.58 -2.22 -15.57
CA ARG A 73 0.29 -3.18 -16.66
C ARG A 73 0.61 -2.63 -18.05
N ARG A 74 1.16 -1.42 -18.12
CA ARG A 74 1.62 -0.78 -19.36
C ARG A 74 3.11 -1.05 -19.60
#